data_AF-A0A497Q037-F1
#
_entry.id   AF-A0A497Q037-F1
#
_cell.length_a   1.000
_cell.length_b   1.000
_cell.length_c   1.000
_cell.angle_alpha   90.00
_cell.angle_beta   90.00
_cell.angle_gamma   90.00
#
_symmetry.space_group_name_H-M   'P 1'
#
loop_
_entity.id
_entity.type
_entity.pdbx_description
1 polymer ?
#
loop_
_entity_poly.entity_id
_entity_poly.type
_entity_poly.pdbx_seq_one_letter_code
_entity_poly.pdbx_strand_id
1 'polypeptide(L)' 'YVENGEIKHALKNTLMGINMRDLLKRVVRVGADVRTTLSMITPSVMIERALITSGS' A
#
# COMPACT_ATOMS: atom_id res chain seq x y z
N TYR A 1 8.89 6.33 -1.41
CA TYR A 1 9.38 5.75 -2.66
C TYR A 1 10.37 4.65 -2.34
N VAL A 2 10.20 3.46 -2.92
CA VAL A 2 11.08 2.30 -2.73
C VAL A 2 11.64 1.93 -4.08
N GLU A 3 12.96 1.77 -4.17
CA GLU A 3 13.66 1.38 -5.39
C GLU A 3 14.79 0.43 -5.03
N ASN A 4 14.97 -0.65 -5.81
CA ASN A 4 15.94 -1.72 -5.53
C ASN A 4 15.80 -2.34 -4.13
N GLY A 5 14.58 -2.44 -3.61
CA GLY A 5 14.30 -3.01 -2.28
C GLY A 5 14.58 -2.07 -1.11
N GLU A 6 15.03 -0.83 -1.35
CA GLU A 6 15.37 0.14 -0.31
C GLU A 6 14.44 1.35 -0.33
N ILE A 7 14.12 1.87 0.86
CA ILE A 7 13.38 3.13 1.00
C ILE A 7 14.33 4.28 0.63
N LYS A 8 14.03 5.01 -0.44
CA LYS A 8 14.90 6.10 -0.93
C LYS A 8 14.51 7.47 -0.38
N HIS A 9 13.21 7.82 -0.42
CA HIS A 9 12.71 9.09 0.12
C HIS A 9 11.22 9.03 0.45
N ALA A 10 10.78 9.96 1.31
CA ALA A 10 9.39 10.16 1.69
C ALA A 10 8.60 10.83 0.55
N LEU A 11 7.35 10.41 0.36
CA LEU A 11 6.42 11.06 -0.57
C LEU A 11 5.64 12.15 0.17
N LYS A 12 5.42 13.30 -0.50
CA LYS A 12 4.57 14.39 -0.02
C LYS A 12 3.45 14.65 -1.03
N ASN A 13 2.32 15.18 -0.58
CA ASN A 13 1.18 15.59 -1.43
C ASN A 13 0.77 14.55 -2.49
N THR A 14 0.68 13.29 -2.11
CA THR A 14 0.39 12.17 -3.03
C THR A 14 -0.96 11.55 -2.72
N LEU A 15 -1.79 11.40 -3.74
CA LEU A 15 -3.07 10.70 -3.69
C LEU A 15 -2.93 9.33 -4.35
N MET A 16 -3.66 8.35 -3.83
CA MET A 16 -3.74 7.00 -4.35
C MET A 16 -5.19 6.69 -4.75
N GLY A 17 -5.39 6.27 -6.00
CA GLY A 17 -6.68 5.88 -6.55
C GLY A 17 -6.72 4.38 -6.88
N ILE A 18 -7.71 3.67 -6.35
CA ILE A 18 -8.00 2.28 -6.69
C ILE A 18 -9.45 1.92 -6.33
N ASN A 19 -10.08 1.03 -7.10
CA ASN A 19 -11.35 0.44 -6.71
C ASN A 19 -11.14 -0.62 -5.61
N MET A 20 -12.01 -0.66 -4.59
CA MET A 20 -11.85 -1.61 -3.48
C MET A 20 -11.89 -3.09 -3.90
N ARG A 21 -12.73 -3.45 -4.88
CA ARG A 21 -12.77 -4.83 -5.40
C ARG A 21 -11.46 -5.19 -6.10
N ASP A 22 -10.90 -4.24 -6.85
CA ASP A 22 -9.62 -4.43 -7.54
C ASP A 22 -8.46 -4.48 -6.55
N LEU A 23 -8.48 -3.67 -5.49
CA LEU A 23 -7.51 -3.73 -4.41
C LEU A 23 -7.41 -5.14 -3.84
N LEU A 24 -8.56 -5.73 -3.46
CA LEU A 24 -8.60 -7.07 -2.89
C LEU A 24 -8.12 -8.14 -3.87
N LYS A 25 -8.50 -8.04 -5.15
CA LYS A 25 -8.07 -8.98 -6.19
C LYS A 25 -6.58 -8.86 -6.54
N ARG A 26 -5.96 -7.70 -6.31
CA ARG A 26 -4.57 -7.40 -6.67
C ARG A 26 -3.57 -7.60 -5.54
N VAL A 27 -4.00 -8.11 -4.38
CA VAL A 27 -3.07 -8.47 -3.30
C VAL A 27 -2.19 -9.64 -3.75
N VAL A 28 -0.88 -9.44 -3.78
CA VAL A 28 0.12 -10.45 -4.21
C VAL A 28 0.90 -11.04 -3.04
N ARG A 29 0.95 -10.33 -1.91
CA ARG A 29 1.62 -10.82 -0.69
C ARG A 29 0.98 -10.21 0.56
N VAL A 30 0.90 -11.02 1.61
CA VAL A 30 0.51 -10.61 2.96
C VAL A 30 1.74 -10.76 3.86
N GLY A 31 2.05 -9.72 4.62
CA GLY A 31 3.16 -9.72 5.57
C GLY A 31 2.89 -10.60 6.78
N ALA A 32 3.96 -11.04 7.44
CA ALA A 32 3.88 -11.75 8.72
C ALA A 32 3.71 -10.77 9.91
N ASP A 33 3.89 -9.48 9.68
CA ASP A 33 3.59 -8.43 10.64
C ASP A 33 2.09 -8.26 10.80
N VAL A 34 1.65 -7.98 12.03
CA VAL A 34 0.24 -7.73 12.33
C VAL A 34 0.12 -6.53 13.26
N ARG A 35 -0.82 -5.65 12.95
CA ARG A 35 -1.22 -4.55 13.83
C ARG A 35 -2.71 -4.66 14.12
N THR A 36 -3.06 -4.67 15.39
CA THR A 36 -4.46 -4.63 15.83
C THR A 36 -4.91 -3.18 15.92
N THR A 37 -5.96 -2.82 15.20
CA THR A 37 -6.64 -1.51 15.30
C THR A 37 -8.09 -1.76 15.68
N LEU A 38 -8.48 -1.32 16.88
CA LEU A 38 -9.76 -1.70 17.51
C LEU A 38 -9.92 -3.23 17.54
N SER A 39 -10.91 -3.78 16.85
CA SER A 39 -11.17 -5.22 16.72
C SER A 39 -10.55 -5.85 15.46
N MET A 40 -9.88 -5.07 14.61
CA MET A 40 -9.36 -5.54 13.32
C MET A 40 -7.87 -5.89 13.41
N ILE A 41 -7.52 -7.12 13.05
CA ILE A 41 -6.14 -7.57 12.88
C ILE A 41 -5.74 -7.28 11.44
N THR A 42 -4.81 -6.34 11.24
CA THR A 42 -4.41 -5.87 9.91
C THR A 42 -2.92 -6.09 9.68
N PRO A 43 -2.53 -7.01 8.78
CA PRO A 43 -1.14 -7.14 8.34
C PRO A 43 -0.79 -6.10 7.26
N SER A 44 0.50 -5.93 6.98
CA SER A 44 0.93 -5.24 5.76
C SER A 44 0.52 -6.03 4.51
N VAL A 45 0.07 -5.34 3.47
CA VAL A 45 -0.33 -5.95 2.19
C VAL A 45 0.45 -5.33 1.03
N MET A 46 0.91 -6.18 0.11
CA MET A 46 1.49 -5.75 -1.16
C MET A 46 0.46 -5.94 -2.26
N ILE A 47 0.12 -4.86 -2.95
CA ILE A 47 -0.71 -4.90 -4.16
C ILE A 47 0.17 -4.72 -5.39
N GLU A 48 -0.23 -5.34 -6.49
CA GLU A 48 0.52 -5.30 -7.75
C GLU A 48 0.67 -3.87 -8.29
N ARG A 49 -0.42 -3.09 -8.29
CA ARG A 49 -0.43 -1.69 -8.78
C ARG A 49 -1.64 -0.91 -8.29
N ALA A 50 -1.50 0.40 -8.23
CA ALA A 50 -2.57 1.38 -8.04
C ALA A 50 -2.24 2.67 -8.82
N LEU A 51 -3.24 3.52 -9.07
CA LEU A 51 -3.00 4.84 -9.66
C LEU A 51 -2.45 5.77 -8.57
N ILE A 52 -1.30 6.39 -8.82
CA ILE A 52 -0.70 7.39 -7.95
C ILE A 52 -0.70 8.72 -8.67
N THR A 53 -1.20 9.76 -8.01
CA THR A 53 -1.18 11.13 -8.53
C THR A 53 -0.53 12.05 -7.49
N SER A 54 0.43 12.86 -7.90
CA SER A 54 1.09 13.82 -7.01
C SER A 54 0.57 15.22 -7.31
N GLY A 55 0.12 15.92 -6.26
CA GLY A 55 -0.17 17.35 -6.33
C GLY A 55 1.15 18.11 -6.37
N SER A 56 1.32 18.91 -7.43
CA SER A 56 2.45 19.84 -7.58
C SER A 56 2.42 20.92 -6.52
#